data_AF-A0A9D5VZF6-F1
#
_entry.id   AF-A0A9D5VZF6-F1
#
_cell.length_a   1.000
_cell.length_b   1.000
_cell.length_c   1.000
_cell.angle_alpha   90.00
_cell.angle_beta   90.00
_cell.angle_gamma   90.00
#
_symmetry.space_group_name_H-M   'P 1'
#
loop_
_entity.id
_entity.type
_entity.pdbx_description
1 polymer ?
#
loop_
_entity_poly.entity_id
_entity_poly.type
_entity_poly.pdbx_seq_one_letter_code
_entity_poly.pdbx_strand_id
1 'polypeptide(L)' 'YTTCADCTKVESISDCSKLVNPISKIIGFILGSNRVACLKKIKEIGCAEYAEYMAETKRASLNK' A
#
# COMPACT_ATOMS: atom_id res chain seq x y z
N TYR A 1 -15.40 -0.91 -4.52
CA TYR A 1 -14.12 -0.82 -3.79
C TYR A 1 -13.66 0.61 -3.87
N THR A 2 -13.34 1.23 -2.74
CA THR A 2 -12.85 2.62 -2.70
C THR A 2 -11.33 2.63 -2.90
N THR A 3 -10.64 1.58 -2.44
CA THR A 3 -9.21 1.38 -2.70
C THR A 3 -8.88 -0.08 -2.99
N CYS A 4 -7.64 -0.36 -3.41
CA CYS A 4 -7.15 -1.74 -3.54
C CYS A 4 -7.10 -2.50 -2.21
N ALA A 5 -7.14 -1.82 -1.05
CA ALA A 5 -7.17 -2.45 0.26
C ALA A 5 -8.50 -3.22 0.51
N ASP A 6 -9.58 -2.79 -0.14
CA ASP A 6 -10.92 -3.40 -0.01
C ASP A 6 -11.13 -4.56 -0.98
N CYS A 7 -10.15 -4.86 -1.82
CA CYS A 7 -10.30 -5.86 -2.88
C CYS A 7 -10.52 -7.26 -2.27
N THR A 8 -11.62 -7.91 -2.64
CA THR A 8 -11.95 -9.28 -2.21
C THR A 8 -11.59 -10.35 -3.24
N LYS A 9 -10.99 -9.96 -4.39
CA LYS A 9 -10.59 -10.88 -5.45
C LYS A 9 -9.33 -11.70 -5.11
N VAL A 10 -8.58 -11.27 -4.10
CA VAL A 10 -7.39 -11.94 -3.60
C VAL A 10 -7.52 -12.05 -2.09
N GLU A 11 -7.08 -13.18 -1.53
CA GLU A 11 -7.10 -13.41 -0.09
C GLU A 11 -6.12 -12.45 0.63
N SER A 12 -4.91 -12.34 0.09
CA SER A 12 -3.89 -11.39 0.54
C SER A 12 -3.51 -10.41 -0.56
N ILE A 13 -3.34 -9.14 -0.17
CA ILE A 13 -2.85 -8.07 -1.04
C ILE A 13 -1.42 -8.38 -1.53
N SER A 14 -0.66 -9.17 -0.78
CA SER A 14 0.68 -9.64 -1.17
C SER A 14 0.67 -10.59 -2.37
N ASP A 15 -0.47 -11.21 -2.68
CA ASP A 15 -0.59 -12.18 -3.78
C ASP A 15 -1.12 -11.53 -5.07
N CYS A 16 -1.43 -10.24 -5.04
CA CYS A 16 -1.95 -9.53 -6.20
C CYS A 16 -0.85 -9.30 -7.24
N SER A 17 -0.88 -10.06 -8.34
CA SER A 17 0.08 -9.95 -9.45
C SER A 17 0.23 -8.54 -10.03
N LYS A 18 -0.83 -7.71 -9.96
CA LYS A 18 -0.79 -6.29 -10.36
C LYS A 18 0.06 -5.43 -9.43
N LEU A 19 0.20 -5.83 -8.16
CA LEU A 19 1.01 -5.13 -7.16
C LEU A 19 2.44 -5.67 -7.07
N VAL A 20 2.65 -6.97 -7.36
CA VAL A 20 3.94 -7.65 -7.15
C VAL A 20 4.69 -8.04 -8.42
N ASN A 21 4.38 -7.40 -9.56
CA ASN A 21 5.12 -7.62 -10.80
C ASN A 21 6.54 -6.99 -10.77
N PRO A 22 7.45 -7.41 -11.67
CA PRO A 22 8.82 -6.89 -11.69
C PRO A 22 8.90 -5.37 -11.84
N ILE A 23 8.05 -4.78 -12.69
CA ILE A 23 8.03 -3.33 -12.94
C ILE A 23 7.62 -2.58 -11.67
N SER A 24 6.57 -3.02 -10.97
CA SER A 24 6.12 -2.39 -9.73
C SER A 24 7.16 -2.48 -8.61
N LYS A 25 7.91 -3.59 -8.54
CA LYS A 25 9.04 -3.73 -7.60
C LYS A 25 10.18 -2.76 -7.90
N ILE A 26 10.53 -2.57 -9.18
CA ILE A 26 11.57 -1.61 -9.60
C ILE A 26 11.15 -0.18 -9.27
N ILE A 27 9.92 0.21 -9.63
CA ILE A 27 9.39 1.55 -9.33
C ILE A 27 9.34 1.77 -7.82
N GLY A 28 8.87 0.78 -7.05
CA GLY A 28 8.85 0.82 -5.60
C GLY A 28 10.24 1.07 -5.00
N PHE A 29 11.25 0.39 -5.54
CA PHE A 29 12.64 0.58 -5.12
C PHE A 29 13.18 1.97 -5.47
N ILE A 30 13.00 2.45 -6.71
CA ILE A 30 13.48 3.77 -7.16
C ILE A 30 12.84 4.90 -6.34
N LEU A 31 11.55 4.79 -6.04
CA LEU A 31 10.81 5.80 -5.28
C LEU A 31 10.88 5.62 -3.76
N GLY A 32 11.58 4.58 -3.27
CA GLY A 32 11.61 4.24 -1.84
C GLY A 32 10.23 3.94 -1.25
N SER A 33 9.29 3.44 -2.06
CA SER A 33 7.90 3.22 -1.69
C SER A 33 7.55 1.74 -1.52
N ASN A 34 6.68 1.45 -0.55
CA ASN A 34 6.15 0.11 -0.29
C ASN A 34 4.62 0.12 -0.33
N ARG A 35 4.07 0.06 -1.55
CA ARG A 35 2.62 0.05 -1.79
C ARG A 35 1.90 -1.07 -1.06
N VAL A 36 2.51 -2.25 -0.94
CA VAL A 36 1.90 -3.39 -0.24
C VAL A 36 1.76 -3.07 1.25
N ALA A 37 2.78 -2.48 1.88
CA ALA A 37 2.69 -2.03 3.27
C ALA A 37 1.62 -0.95 3.46
N CYS A 38 1.56 0.03 2.56
CA CYS A 38 0.52 1.07 2.61
C CYS A 38 -0.89 0.47 2.56
N LEU A 39 -1.15 -0.45 1.62
CA LEU A 39 -2.46 -1.07 1.49
C LEU A 39 -2.81 -1.99 2.67
N LYS A 40 -1.81 -2.68 3.25
CA LYS A 40 -2.00 -3.43 4.49
C LYS A 40 -2.39 -2.51 5.64
N LYS A 41 -1.71 -1.37 5.79
CA LYS A 41 -2.05 -0.40 6.84
C LYS A 41 -3.43 0.22 6.63
N ILE A 42 -3.79 0.58 5.40
CA ILE A 42 -5.15 1.05 5.07
C ILE A 42 -6.21 -0.02 5.40
N LYS A 43 -5.92 -1.31 5.16
CA LYS A 43 -6.85 -2.40 5.53
C LYS A 43 -7.01 -2.56 7.05
N GLU A 44 -6.00 -2.18 7.83
CA GLU A 44 -5.97 -2.27 9.29
C GLU A 44 -6.71 -1.09 9.95
N ILE A 45 -6.40 0.15 9.53
CA ILE A 45 -6.87 1.38 10.21
C ILE A 45 -7.84 2.21 9.38
N GLY A 46 -8.12 1.82 8.13
CA GLY A 46 -8.97 2.58 7.22
C GLY A 46 -8.27 3.79 6.59
N CYS A 47 -8.92 4.39 5.59
CA CYS A 47 -8.32 5.46 4.79
C CYS A 47 -8.15 6.78 5.55
N ALA A 48 -9.12 7.15 6.40
CA ALA A 48 -9.08 8.41 7.14
C ALA A 48 -7.92 8.42 8.14
N GLU A 49 -7.85 7.41 9.01
CA GLU A 49 -6.76 7.28 9.99
C GLU A 49 -5.40 7.12 9.29
N TYR A 50 -5.35 6.41 8.15
CA TYR A 50 -4.12 6.33 7.36
C TYR A 50 -3.67 7.70 6.84
N ALA A 51 -4.59 8.54 6.37
CA ALA A 51 -4.24 9.88 5.90
C ALA A 51 -3.67 10.76 7.02
N GLU A 52 -4.27 10.72 8.21
CA GLU A 52 -3.78 11.41 9.41
C GLU A 52 -2.39 10.89 9.80
N TYR A 53 -2.21 9.58 9.90
CA TYR A 53 -0.94 8.95 10.22
C TYR A 53 0.19 9.36 9.26
N MET A 54 -0.09 9.41 7.95
CA MET A 54 0.91 9.81 6.96
C MET A 54 1.25 11.30 7.05
N ALA A 55 0.26 12.16 7.36
CA ALA A 55 0.46 13.59 7.57
C ALA A 55 1.31 13.86 8.82
N GLU A 56 1.00 13.21 9.94
CA GLU A 56 1.74 13.33 11.20
C GLU A 56 3.20 12.88 11.06
N THR A 57 3.41 11.75 10.37
CA THR A 57 4.75 11.20 10.15
C THR A 57 5.51 11.86 9.01
N LYS A 58 4.87 12.78 8.26
CA LYS A 58 5.44 13.48 7.10
C LYS A 58 5.97 12.52 6.04
N ARG A 59 5.23 11.44 5.79
CA ARG A 59 5.59 10.41 4.80
C ARG A 59 4.62 10.42 3.63
N ALA A 60 5.12 10.08 2.44
CA ALA A 60 4.30 9.85 1.24
C ALA A 60 4.08 8.35 0.96
N SER A 61 4.90 7.49 1.57
CA SER A 61 4.77 6.03 1.52
C SER A 61 5.31 5.45 2.82
N LEU A 62 4.83 4.25 3.18
CA LEU A 62 5.56 3.42 4.11
C LEU A 62 6.81 2.88 3.42
N ASN A 63 7.90 2.76 4.17
CA ASN A 63 9.18 2.29 3.67
C ASN A 63 9.27 0.78 3.98
N LYS A 64 10.33 0.12 3.50
CA LYS A 64 10.70 -1.20 4.03
C LYS A 64 11.21 -1.08 5.46
#